data_AF-A0A388NNH6-F1
#
_entry.id   AF-A0A388NNH6-F1
#
_cell.length_a   1.000
_cell.length_b   1.000
_cell.length_c   1.000
_cell.angle_alpha   90.00
_cell.angle_beta   90.00
_cell.angle_gamma   90.00
#
_symmetry.space_group_name_H-M   'P 1'
#
loop_
_entity.id
_entity.type
_entity.pdbx_description
1 polymer ?
#
loop_
_entity_poly.entity_id
_entity_poly.type
_entity_poly.pdbx_seq_one_letter_code
_entity_poly.pdbx_strand_id
1 'polypeptide(L)' 'MVVKGADGGETIAIRSMVYLALLYDHRVVDGADAARFLVTLKERLDEGRFESDLGL' A
#
# COMPACT_ATOMS: atom_id res chain seq x y z
N MET A 1 13.23 -4.75 -3.29
CA MET A 1 13.54 -4.23 -1.94
C MET A 1 14.63 -5.11 -1.34
N VAL A 2 15.77 -4.51 -0.98
CA VAL A 2 16.83 -5.22 -0.27
C VAL A 2 16.60 -5.05 1.22
N VAL A 3 16.66 -6.14 1.97
CA VAL A 3 16.53 -6.16 3.44
C VAL A 3 17.81 -6.72 4.06
N LYS A 4 18.09 -6.34 5.29
CA LYS A 4 19.20 -6.94 6.04
C LYS A 4 18.84 -8.35 6.47
N GLY A 5 19.69 -9.31 6.12
CA GLY A 5 19.67 -10.67 6.64
C GLY A 5 20.07 -10.72 8.10
N ALA A 6 19.78 -11.84 8.77
CA ALA A 6 20.09 -12.05 10.19
C ALA A 6 21.61 -12.00 10.50
N ASP A 7 22.43 -12.24 9.48
CA ASP A 7 23.89 -12.18 9.48
C ASP A 7 24.45 -10.79 9.13
N GLY A 8 23.58 -9.79 8.92
CA GLY A 8 23.96 -8.44 8.50
C GLY A 8 24.25 -8.28 7.01
N GLY A 9 24.09 -9.35 6.22
CA GLY A 9 24.19 -9.30 4.76
C GLY A 9 22.96 -8.66 4.10
N GLU A 10 23.07 -8.33 2.81
CA GLU A 10 21.94 -7.84 2.02
C GLU A 10 21.20 -9.02 1.36
N THR A 11 19.86 -9.05 1.49
CA THR A 11 19.00 -10.10 0.92
C THR A 11 17.86 -9.48 0.11
N ILE A 12 17.47 -10.12 -1.00
CA ILE A 12 16.32 -9.71 -1.80
C ILE A 12 15.04 -10.26 -1.17
N ALA A 13 14.11 -9.37 -0.78
CA ALA A 13 12.81 -9.78 -0.27
C ALA A 13 11.79 -9.98 -1.42
N ILE A 14 11.17 -11.17 -1.46
CA ILE A 14 10.05 -11.48 -2.36
C ILE A 14 8.75 -11.12 -1.63
N ARG A 15 7.88 -10.35 -2.29
CA ARG A 15 6.57 -9.93 -1.75
C ARG A 15 5.51 -10.01 -2.84
N SER A 16 4.29 -10.36 -2.46
CA SER A 16 3.11 -10.21 -3.32
C SER A 16 2.83 -8.73 -3.49
N MET A 17 2.70 -8.28 -4.74
CA MET A 17 2.46 -6.89 -5.10
C MET A 17 1.18 -6.80 -5.94
N VAL A 18 0.46 -5.68 -5.82
CA VAL A 18 -0.71 -5.35 -6.63
C VAL A 18 -0.62 -3.91 -7.13
N TYR A 19 -1.16 -3.65 -8.31
CA TYR A 19 -1.31 -2.30 -8.84
C TYR A 19 -2.68 -1.73 -8.47
N LEU A 20 -2.70 -0.54 -7.87
CA LEU A 20 -3.92 0.20 -7.59
C LEU A 20 -4.04 1.36 -8.57
N ALA A 21 -5.20 1.50 -9.19
CA ALA A 21 -5.52 2.61 -10.08
C ALA A 21 -6.84 3.24 -9.65
N LEU A 22 -6.88 4.57 -9.62
CA LEU A 22 -8.07 5.35 -9.30
C LEU A 22 -8.42 6.25 -10.49
N LEU A 23 -9.63 6.09 -11.01
CA LEU A 23 -10.24 7.02 -11.96
C LEU A 23 -11.09 8.00 -11.17
N TYR A 24 -10.93 9.30 -11.45
CA TYR A 24 -11.67 10.36 -10.78
C TYR A 24 -11.94 11.53 -11.72
N ASP A 25 -12.94 12.35 -11.38
CA ASP A 25 -13.23 13.60 -12.10
C ASP A 25 -12.39 14.74 -11.52
N HIS A 26 -11.43 15.22 -12.32
CA HIS A 26 -10.52 16.31 -11.95
C HIS A 26 -11.21 17.66 -11.71
N ARG A 27 -12.45 17.84 -12.15
CA ARG A 27 -13.22 19.06 -11.86
C ARG A 27 -13.69 19.10 -10.42
N VAL A 28 -13.74 17.93 -9.76
CA VAL A 28 -14.27 17.76 -8.40
C VAL A 28 -13.14 17.43 -7.42
N VAL A 29 -12.17 16.60 -7.82
CA VAL A 29 -11.09 16.13 -6.96
C VAL A 29 -9.73 16.52 -7.55
N ASP A 30 -8.85 17.08 -6.73
CA ASP A 30 -7.49 17.39 -7.14
C ASP A 30 -6.60 16.13 -7.18
N GLY A 31 -5.58 16.15 -8.04
CA GLY A 31 -4.67 15.03 -8.16
C GLY A 31 -3.84 14.76 -6.91
N ALA A 32 -3.55 15.78 -6.09
CA ALA A 32 -2.88 15.57 -4.81
C ALA A 32 -3.76 14.79 -3.83
N ASP A 33 -5.07 15.07 -3.81
CA ASP A 33 -6.01 14.37 -2.94
C ASP A 33 -6.23 12.93 -3.40
N ALA A 34 -6.37 12.70 -4.72
CA ALA A 34 -6.44 11.35 -5.28
C ALA A 34 -5.17 10.53 -4.97
N ALA A 35 -3.98 11.15 -5.08
CA ALA A 35 -2.72 10.50 -4.75
C ALA A 35 -2.61 10.17 -3.25
N ARG A 36 -2.98 11.11 -2.37
CA ARG A 36 -3.00 10.89 -0.92
C ARG A 36 -3.96 9.77 -0.55
N PHE A 37 -5.14 9.72 -1.16
CA PHE A 37 -6.09 8.64 -0.96
C PHE A 37 -5.50 7.28 -1.31
N LEU A 38 -4.83 7.15 -2.46
CA LEU A 38 -4.17 5.91 -2.86
C LEU A 38 -3.04 5.50 -1.89
N VAL A 39 -2.29 6.46 -1.35
CA VAL A 39 -1.27 6.20 -0.32
C VAL A 39 -1.91 5.67 0.95
N THR A 40 -2.96 6.32 1.47
CA THR A 40 -3.68 5.86 2.66
C THR A 40 -4.29 4.48 2.47
N LEU A 41 -4.86 4.21 1.29
CA LEU A 41 -5.40 2.89 0.97
C LEU A 41 -4.30 1.82 0.96
N LYS A 42 -3.15 2.13 0.37
CA LYS A 42 -1.97 1.26 0.34
C LYS A 42 -1.45 0.97 1.76
N GLU A 43 -1.39 1.97 2.63
CA GLU A 43 -0.98 1.81 4.04
C GLU A 43 -1.95 0.90 4.80
N ARG A 44 -3.27 1.11 4.65
CA ARG A 44 -4.28 0.26 5.28
C ARG A 44 -4.20 -1.19 4.82
N LEU A 45 -3.96 -1.42 3.53
CA LEU A 45 -3.74 -2.76 2.97
C LEU A 45 -2.47 -3.43 3.49
N ASP A 46 -1.38 -2.67 3.64
CA ASP A 46 -0.12 -3.17 4.20
C ASP A 46 -0.25 -3.53 5.70
N GLU A 47 -1.05 -2.77 6.47
CA GLU A 47 -1.29 -3.05 7.89
C GLU A 47 -2.10 -4.33 8.13
N GLY A 48 -2.96 -4.71 7.18
CA GLY A 48 -3.67 -6.00 7.23
C GLY A 48 -4.73 -6.12 8.33
N ARG A 49 -5.02 -5.04 9.07
CA ARG A 49 -5.92 -5.03 10.24
C ARG A 49 -7.39 -4.98 9.82
N PHE A 50 -7.88 -6.05 9.22
CA PHE A 50 -9.24 -6.17 8.71
C PHE A 50 -10.17 -7.00 9.58
N GLU A 51 -9.72 -7.49 10.73
CA GLU A 51 -10.43 -8.45 11.57
C GLU A 51 -11.81 -7.93 12.00
N SER A 52 -11.89 -6.67 12.45
CA SER A 52 -13.15 -6.03 12.83
C SER A 52 -14.12 -5.80 11.68
N ASP A 53 -13.59 -5.58 10.47
CA ASP A 53 -14.38 -5.20 9.28
C ASP A 53 -14.85 -6.43 8.51
N LEU A 54 -14.15 -7.57 8.66
CA LEU A 54 -14.47 -8.85 8.04
C LEU A 54 -15.18 -9.83 8.98
N GLY A 55 -15.34 -9.46 10.26
CA GLY A 55 -16.00 -10.30 11.27
C GLY A 55 -15.20 -11.56 11.62
N LEU A 56 -13.86 -11.46 11.63
CA LEU A 56 -12.92 -12.56 11.93
C LEU A 56 -12.30 -12.43 13.31
#